data_AF-A0A7S4NG62-F1
#
_entry.id   AF-A0A7S4NG62-F1
#
_cell.length_a   1.000
_cell.length_b   1.000
_cell.length_c   1.000
_cell.angle_alpha   90.00
_cell.angle_beta   90.00
_cell.angle_gamma   90.00
#
_symmetry.space_group_name_H-M   'P 1'
#
loop_
_entity.id
_entity.type
_entity.pdbx_description
1 polymer ?
#
loop_
_entity_poly.entity_id
_entity_poly.type
_entity_poly.pdbx_seq_one_letter_code
_entity_poly.pdbx_strand_id
1 'polypeptide(L)'
;IAELIDNSYDELRQVRDGVHIQIDVVPASGAAQGPALVVRDNGGGMGRSALHRMMSFGVSSHSSQRIGRYGNGFKSSSMRLGADALVLSVPHDGGSMVAGLLSYNFLRATHAADVVVPIVEWEPSGGQPRGYSAEAAAQRKEALATLLRWWPAFDEARLLAELRRLRPHG
;
A
#
# COMPACT_ATOMS: atom_id res chain seq x y z
N ILE A 1 -12.53 -2.84 -9.06
CA ILE A 1 -11.71 -4.01 -9.43
C ILE A 1 -10.98 -3.75 -10.74
N ALA A 2 -11.65 -3.44 -11.86
CA ALA A 2 -11.00 -3.08 -13.12
C ALA A 2 -9.88 -2.02 -12.97
N GLU A 3 -10.15 -0.91 -12.27
CA GLU A 3 -9.13 0.11 -11.98
C GLU A 3 -7.89 -0.39 -11.22
N LEU A 4 -8.01 -1.44 -10.39
CA LEU A 4 -6.85 -2.04 -9.70
C LEU A 4 -6.02 -2.87 -10.68
N ILE A 5 -6.70 -3.58 -11.60
CA ILE A 5 -6.08 -4.36 -12.67
C ILE A 5 -5.36 -3.42 -13.65
N ASP A 6 -5.96 -2.27 -13.98
CA ASP A 6 -5.38 -1.27 -14.88
C ASP A 6 -4.08 -0.69 -14.31
N ASN A 7 -4.03 -0.42 -12.99
CA ASN A 7 -2.81 0.04 -12.33
C ASN A 7 -1.69 -0.99 -12.41
N SER A 8 -1.99 -2.28 -12.17
CA SER A 8 -1.02 -3.35 -12.31
C SER A 8 -0.59 -3.54 -13.78
N TYR A 9 -1.50 -3.38 -14.74
CA TYR A 9 -1.17 -3.47 -16.17
C TYR A 9 -0.23 -2.34 -16.64
N ASP A 10 -0.42 -1.11 -16.12
CA ASP A 10 0.46 0.03 -16.41
C ASP A 10 1.92 -0.20 -15.96
N GLU A 11 2.18 -1.21 -15.11
CA GLU A 11 3.50 -1.64 -14.66
C GLU A 11 4.21 -2.61 -15.62
N LEU A 12 3.55 -3.11 -16.67
CA LEU A 12 4.15 -4.00 -17.68
C LEU A 12 5.44 -3.44 -18.30
N ARG A 13 5.59 -2.12 -18.36
CA ARG A 13 6.81 -1.48 -18.90
C ARG A 13 8.02 -1.60 -17.96
N GLN A 14 7.80 -1.92 -16.68
CA GLN A 14 8.84 -2.04 -15.65
C GLN A 14 9.30 -3.49 -15.45
N VAL A 15 8.56 -4.47 -15.97
CA VAL A 15 8.83 -5.91 -15.79
C VAL A 15 9.03 -6.62 -17.12
N ARG A 16 10.06 -7.47 -17.22
CA ARG A 16 10.41 -8.18 -18.46
C ARG A 16 9.54 -9.42 -18.71
N ASP A 17 9.05 -10.06 -17.66
CA ASP A 17 8.37 -11.36 -17.73
C ASP A 17 6.83 -11.25 -17.74
N GLY A 18 6.31 -10.04 -17.93
CA GLY A 18 4.88 -9.74 -17.89
C GLY A 18 4.33 -9.56 -16.47
N VAL A 19 3.08 -9.09 -16.38
CA VAL A 19 2.37 -8.86 -15.11
C VAL A 19 1.33 -9.96 -14.91
N HIS A 20 1.45 -10.69 -13.81
CA HIS A 20 0.48 -11.62 -13.28
C HIS A 20 -0.29 -10.97 -12.14
N ILE A 21 -1.62 -11.07 -12.16
CA ILE A 21 -2.49 -10.48 -11.15
C ILE A 21 -3.32 -11.60 -10.55
N GLN A 22 -3.22 -11.76 -9.23
CA GLN A 22 -4.01 -12.68 -8.44
C GLN A 22 -5.05 -11.90 -7.63
N ILE A 23 -6.30 -12.35 -7.68
CA ILE A 23 -7.41 -11.76 -6.94
C ILE A 23 -8.02 -12.84 -6.06
N ASP A 24 -7.98 -12.63 -4.75
CA ASP A 24 -8.53 -13.54 -3.75
C ASP A 24 -9.48 -12.81 -2.81
N VAL A 25 -10.35 -13.57 -2.13
CA VAL A 25 -11.08 -13.10 -0.96
C VAL A 25 -10.61 -13.89 0.25
N VAL A 26 -10.04 -13.18 1.22
CA VAL A 26 -9.67 -13.75 2.51
C VAL A 26 -10.88 -13.61 3.43
N PRO A 27 -11.37 -14.71 4.05
CA PRO A 27 -12.46 -14.65 5.00
C PRO A 27 -12.16 -13.71 6.18
N ALA A 28 -13.23 -13.23 6.82
CA ALA A 28 -13.15 -12.42 8.03
C ALA A 28 -12.24 -13.07 9.08
N SER A 29 -11.31 -12.29 9.65
CA SER A 29 -10.48 -12.72 10.77
C SER A 29 -11.05 -12.13 12.06
N GLY A 30 -11.85 -12.94 12.76
CA GLY A 30 -12.53 -12.53 13.98
C GLY A 30 -13.73 -11.60 13.74
N ALA A 31 -14.33 -11.11 14.83
CA ALA A 31 -15.59 -10.35 14.79
C ALA A 31 -15.42 -8.89 14.31
N ALA A 32 -14.21 -8.34 14.38
CA ALA A 32 -13.95 -6.92 14.13
C ALA A 32 -13.55 -6.60 12.69
N GLN A 33 -13.19 -7.60 11.87
CA GLN A 33 -12.75 -7.39 10.49
C GLN A 33 -13.53 -8.28 9.53
N GLY A 34 -14.25 -7.65 8.61
CA GLY A 34 -14.98 -8.34 7.54
C GLY A 34 -14.04 -9.04 6.55
N PRO A 35 -14.59 -9.76 5.56
CA PRO A 35 -13.78 -10.35 4.50
C PRO A 35 -12.96 -9.29 3.78
N ALA A 36 -11.74 -9.65 3.37
CA ALA A 36 -10.82 -8.76 2.66
C ALA A 36 -10.67 -9.24 1.21
N LEU A 37 -10.90 -8.33 0.25
CA LEU A 37 -10.46 -8.53 -1.12
C LEU A 37 -8.95 -8.27 -1.19
N VAL A 38 -8.20 -9.23 -1.70
CA VAL A 38 -6.76 -9.13 -1.89
C VAL A 38 -6.47 -9.12 -3.39
N VAL A 39 -5.76 -8.09 -3.84
CA VAL A 39 -5.22 -8.00 -5.19
C VAL A 39 -3.70 -8.02 -5.04
N ARG A 40 -3.03 -8.96 -5.70
CA ARG A 40 -1.57 -9.07 -5.74
C ARG A 40 -1.12 -9.05 -7.18
N ASP A 41 -0.03 -8.33 -7.45
CA ASP A 41 0.65 -8.39 -8.73
C ASP A 41 2.16 -8.50 -8.54
N ASN A 42 2.88 -8.80 -9.63
CA ASN A 42 4.34 -8.86 -9.68
C ASN A 42 4.93 -7.70 -10.50
N GLY A 43 4.26 -6.54 -10.52
CA GLY A 43 4.68 -5.33 -11.20
C GLY A 43 5.94 -4.70 -10.61
N GLY A 44 6.31 -3.49 -11.07
CA GLY A 44 7.53 -2.80 -10.65
C GLY A 44 7.56 -2.31 -9.20
N GLY A 45 6.42 -2.40 -8.50
CA GLY A 45 6.23 -1.95 -7.13
C GLY A 45 6.43 -0.44 -6.94
N MET A 46 6.40 -0.01 -5.68
CA MET A 46 6.47 1.40 -5.29
C MET A 46 7.30 1.59 -4.02
N GLY A 47 8.15 2.61 -4.01
CA GLY A 47 8.73 3.15 -2.78
C GLY A 47 7.80 4.17 -2.09
N ARG A 48 8.21 4.69 -0.92
CA ARG A 48 7.39 5.58 -0.08
C ARG A 48 6.82 6.78 -0.83
N SER A 49 7.65 7.48 -1.60
CA SER A 49 7.21 8.69 -2.31
C SER A 49 6.15 8.38 -3.38
N ALA A 50 6.26 7.25 -4.08
CA ALA A 50 5.28 6.82 -5.06
C ALA A 50 3.97 6.39 -4.38
N LEU A 51 4.07 5.61 -3.29
CA LEU A 51 2.92 5.20 -2.49
C LEU A 51 2.16 6.41 -1.91
N HIS A 52 2.89 7.38 -1.36
CA HIS A 52 2.29 8.61 -0.83
C HIS A 52 1.52 9.38 -1.91
N ARG A 53 2.07 9.51 -3.13
CA ARG A 53 1.35 10.14 -4.25
C ARG A 53 0.12 9.32 -4.67
N MET A 54 0.25 7.99 -4.74
CA MET A 54 -0.87 7.10 -5.06
C MET A 54 -2.02 7.26 -4.07
N MET A 55 -1.73 7.45 -2.77
CA MET A 55 -2.75 7.61 -1.72
C MET A 55 -3.20 9.06 -1.49
N SER A 56 -2.44 10.06 -1.94
CA SER A 56 -2.79 11.49 -1.83
C SER A 56 -3.71 11.96 -2.97
N PHE A 57 -4.74 12.76 -2.67
CA PHE A 57 -5.66 13.29 -3.69
C PHE A 57 -4.97 14.33 -4.60
N GLY A 58 -5.22 14.28 -5.91
CA GLY A 58 -4.83 15.33 -6.86
C GLY A 58 -3.39 15.31 -7.39
N VAL A 59 -2.57 14.30 -7.06
CA VAL A 59 -1.18 14.20 -7.54
C VAL A 59 -1.02 13.02 -8.49
N SER A 60 -1.10 13.26 -9.80
CA SER A 60 -0.76 12.26 -10.84
C SER A 60 0.46 12.68 -11.63
N SER A 61 1.50 11.84 -11.66
CA SER A 61 2.71 12.03 -12.47
C SER A 61 2.76 11.07 -13.67
N HIS A 62 1.61 10.81 -14.31
CA HIS A 62 1.54 9.87 -15.42
C HIS A 62 1.31 10.58 -16.75
N SER A 63 2.16 10.28 -17.72
CA SER A 63 2.10 10.77 -19.10
C SER A 63 0.89 10.18 -19.83
N SER A 64 0.52 10.78 -20.96
CA SER A 64 -0.68 10.53 -21.77
C SER A 64 -0.89 9.10 -22.31
N GLN A 65 -0.05 8.13 -21.95
CA GLN A 65 -0.08 6.74 -22.45
C GLN A 65 -0.47 5.69 -21.39
N ARG A 66 -0.89 6.09 -20.19
CA ARG A 66 -1.33 5.19 -19.10
C ARG A 66 -2.85 5.21 -18.94
N ILE A 67 -3.45 4.07 -18.58
CA ILE A 67 -4.90 3.96 -18.33
C ILE A 67 -5.26 4.76 -17.07
N GLY A 68 -4.41 4.70 -16.04
CA GLY A 68 -4.53 5.44 -14.78
C GLY A 68 -4.23 6.94 -14.89
N ARG A 69 -4.99 7.68 -15.72
CA ARG A 69 -4.74 9.10 -16.03
C ARG A 69 -5.06 10.07 -14.89
N TYR A 70 -6.04 9.76 -14.05
CA TYR A 70 -6.62 10.73 -13.11
C TYR A 70 -6.08 10.61 -11.67
N GLY A 71 -5.24 9.61 -11.36
CA GLY A 71 -4.71 9.39 -10.01
C GLY A 71 -5.76 9.09 -8.92
N ASN A 72 -7.01 8.84 -9.34
CA ASN A 72 -8.16 8.60 -8.46
C ASN A 72 -8.68 7.16 -8.51
N GLY A 73 -8.19 6.35 -9.46
CA GLY A 73 -8.64 4.97 -9.69
C GLY A 73 -8.52 4.10 -8.45
N PHE A 74 -7.34 4.08 -7.83
CA PHE A 74 -7.11 3.34 -6.58
C PHE A 74 -8.04 3.82 -5.45
N LYS A 75 -8.14 5.14 -5.21
CA LYS A 75 -8.91 5.70 -4.09
C LYS A 75 -10.41 5.45 -4.24
N SER A 76 -10.96 5.76 -5.40
CA SER A 76 -12.39 5.57 -5.69
C SER A 76 -12.78 4.09 -5.67
N SER A 77 -11.96 3.22 -6.25
CA SER A 77 -12.26 1.79 -6.29
C SER A 77 -12.08 1.11 -4.94
N SER A 78 -11.03 1.43 -4.17
CA SER A 78 -10.82 0.90 -2.83
C SER A 78 -11.93 1.34 -1.87
N MET A 79 -12.24 2.64 -1.81
CA MET A 79 -13.30 3.17 -0.95
C MET A 79 -14.71 2.73 -1.36
N ARG A 80 -14.90 2.29 -2.62
CA ARG A 80 -16.16 1.67 -3.07
C ARG A 80 -16.30 0.22 -2.59
N LEU A 81 -15.18 -0.49 -2.43
CA LEU A 81 -15.14 -1.91 -2.08
C LEU A 81 -15.03 -2.14 -0.57
N GLY A 82 -14.39 -1.24 0.16
CA GLY A 82 -14.24 -1.32 1.61
C GLY A 82 -13.92 0.05 2.22
N ALA A 83 -14.17 0.20 3.53
CA ALA A 83 -13.88 1.45 4.24
C ALA A 83 -12.36 1.67 4.42
N ASP A 84 -11.57 0.60 4.39
CA ASP A 84 -10.15 0.63 4.68
C ASP A 84 -9.38 -0.21 3.66
N ALA A 85 -8.20 0.25 3.25
CA ALA A 85 -7.32 -0.41 2.30
C ALA A 85 -5.86 -0.37 2.79
N LEU A 86 -5.27 -1.55 2.95
CA LEU A 86 -3.85 -1.74 3.22
C LEU A 86 -3.12 -2.06 1.93
N VAL A 87 -2.06 -1.31 1.62
CA VAL A 87 -1.19 -1.57 0.46
C VAL A 87 0.19 -1.93 0.96
N LEU A 88 0.72 -3.03 0.43
CA LEU A 88 2.07 -3.51 0.64
C LEU A 88 2.79 -3.45 -0.71
N SER A 89 4.04 -2.98 -0.75
CA SER A 89 4.79 -2.95 -1.99
C SER A 89 6.30 -3.06 -1.79
N VAL A 90 6.97 -3.67 -2.76
CA VAL A 90 8.42 -3.85 -2.85
C VAL A 90 8.87 -3.28 -4.20
N PRO A 91 9.67 -2.20 -4.22
CA PRO A 91 10.08 -1.58 -5.48
C PRO A 91 11.19 -2.39 -6.19
N HIS A 92 11.14 -2.43 -7.52
CA HIS A 92 12.13 -3.13 -8.37
C HIS A 92 13.54 -2.51 -8.34
N ASP A 93 13.67 -1.26 -7.93
CA ASP A 93 14.96 -0.54 -7.84
C ASP A 93 15.79 -0.94 -6.60
N GLY A 94 15.30 -1.89 -5.79
CA GLY A 94 15.96 -2.35 -4.58
C GLY A 94 15.81 -1.41 -3.39
N GLY A 95 14.94 -0.40 -3.50
CA GLY A 95 14.59 0.52 -2.43
C GLY A 95 13.84 -0.14 -1.26
N SER A 96 13.43 0.68 -0.30
CA SER A 96 12.71 0.22 0.89
C SER A 96 11.35 -0.39 0.55
N MET A 97 11.02 -1.49 1.22
CA MET A 97 9.70 -2.09 1.20
C MET A 97 8.74 -1.21 2.01
N VAL A 98 7.50 -1.05 1.56
CA VAL A 98 6.55 -0.11 2.14
C VAL A 98 5.20 -0.73 2.46
N ALA A 99 4.57 -0.23 3.52
CA ALA A 99 3.17 -0.48 3.83
C ALA A 99 2.46 0.86 4.07
N GLY A 100 1.30 1.03 3.47
CA GLY A 100 0.47 2.23 3.63
C GLY A 100 -0.98 1.90 3.89
N LEU A 101 -1.63 2.70 4.73
CA LEU A 101 -3.04 2.53 5.07
C LEU A 101 -3.85 3.74 4.58
N LEU A 102 -4.83 3.49 3.72
CA LEU A 102 -5.90 4.43 3.41
C LEU A 102 -7.16 3.97 4.14
N SER A 103 -7.51 4.64 5.25
CA SER A 103 -8.60 4.20 6.14
C SER A 103 -9.61 5.31 6.41
N TYR A 104 -10.84 5.12 5.92
CA TYR A 104 -11.96 6.00 6.24
C TYR A 104 -12.31 5.93 7.73
N ASN A 105 -12.23 4.74 8.33
CA ASN A 105 -12.56 4.58 9.76
C ASN A 105 -11.58 5.31 10.66
N PHE A 106 -10.28 5.27 10.35
CA PHE A 106 -9.25 6.06 11.02
C PHE A 106 -9.55 7.54 10.92
N LEU A 107 -9.70 8.07 9.70
CA LEU A 107 -9.91 9.51 9.48
C LEU A 107 -11.19 10.01 10.17
N ARG A 108 -12.26 9.21 10.14
CA ARG A 108 -13.51 9.54 10.81
C ARG A 108 -13.37 9.54 12.33
N ALA A 109 -12.68 8.55 12.89
CA ALA A 109 -12.54 8.40 14.34
C ALA A 109 -11.61 9.46 14.96
N THR A 110 -10.64 9.97 14.19
CA THR A 110 -9.73 11.03 14.66
C THR A 110 -10.19 12.44 14.30
N HIS A 111 -11.32 12.57 13.59
CA HIS A 111 -11.80 13.85 13.05
C HIS A 111 -10.72 14.58 12.25
N ALA A 112 -9.94 13.83 11.47
CA ALA A 112 -8.84 14.39 10.70
C ALA A 112 -9.37 15.44 9.71
N ALA A 113 -8.83 16.65 9.77
CA ALA A 113 -9.17 17.74 8.85
C ALA A 113 -8.60 17.48 7.44
N ASP A 114 -7.46 16.80 7.38
CA ASP A 114 -6.76 16.42 6.16
C ASP A 114 -6.64 14.89 6.04
N VAL A 115 -6.44 14.42 4.82
CA VAL A 115 -6.20 12.98 4.56
C VAL A 115 -4.80 12.62 5.04
N VAL A 116 -4.74 11.96 6.19
CA VAL A 116 -3.52 11.40 6.76
C VAL A 116 -3.36 9.95 6.32
N VAL A 117 -2.20 9.61 5.76
CA VAL A 117 -1.87 8.27 5.28
C VAL A 117 -0.66 7.74 6.07
N PRO A 118 -0.86 6.84 7.04
CA PRO A 118 0.25 6.17 7.72
C PRO A 118 1.04 5.34 6.71
N ILE A 119 2.35 5.64 6.56
CA ILE A 119 3.26 4.88 5.71
C ILE A 119 4.49 4.46 6.52
N VAL A 120 4.76 3.16 6.52
CA VAL A 120 5.89 2.52 7.19
C VAL A 120 6.83 1.93 6.15
N GLU A 121 8.12 2.07 6.39
CA GLU A 121 9.19 1.54 5.55
C GLU A 121 10.05 0.55 6.30
N TRP A 122 10.59 -0.40 5.54
CA TRP A 122 11.62 -1.34 5.96
C TRP A 122 12.71 -1.42 4.92
N GLU A 123 13.96 -1.56 5.37
CA GLU A 123 15.06 -1.99 4.50
C GLU A 123 14.71 -3.34 3.85
N PRO A 124 15.31 -3.70 2.72
CA PRO A 124 15.13 -5.03 2.11
C PRO A 124 15.43 -6.22 3.06
N SER A 125 16.25 -6.00 4.08
CA SER A 125 16.53 -6.98 5.15
C SER A 125 15.36 -7.17 6.13
N GLY A 126 14.38 -6.26 6.14
CA GLY A 126 13.28 -6.18 7.09
C GLY A 126 13.56 -5.33 8.33
N GLY A 127 14.73 -4.68 8.39
CA GLY A 127 15.07 -3.74 9.46
C GLY A 127 14.46 -2.35 9.25
N GLN A 128 14.66 -1.46 10.22
CA GLN A 128 14.34 -0.04 10.03
C GLN A 128 15.29 0.60 9.01
N PRO A 129 14.83 1.59 8.23
CA PRO A 129 15.70 2.31 7.30
C PRO A 129 16.90 2.95 7.99
N ARG A 130 18.07 2.88 7.35
CA ARG A 130 19.29 3.49 7.87
C ARG A 130 19.20 5.01 7.82
N GLY A 131 19.83 5.68 8.78
CA GLY A 131 19.94 7.15 8.79
C GLY A 131 18.69 7.90 9.26
N TYR A 132 17.69 7.21 9.80
CA TYR A 132 16.56 7.86 10.47
C TYR A 132 17.03 8.73 11.65
N SER A 133 16.53 9.97 11.71
CA SER A 133 16.62 10.78 12.91
C SER A 133 15.74 10.17 14.02
N ALA A 134 15.94 10.59 15.27
CA ALA A 134 15.09 10.18 16.39
C ALA A 134 13.60 10.52 16.14
N GLU A 135 13.35 11.67 15.50
CA GLU A 135 12.01 12.11 15.11
C GLU A 135 11.40 11.20 14.03
N ALA A 136 12.16 10.88 12.96
CA ALA A 136 11.69 9.98 11.90
C ALA A 136 11.37 8.57 12.44
N ALA A 137 12.19 8.07 13.37
CA ALA A 137 11.94 6.81 14.05
C ALA A 137 10.66 6.83 14.90
N ALA A 138 10.39 7.94 15.61
CA ALA A 138 9.17 8.13 16.36
C ALA A 138 7.92 8.19 15.45
N GLN A 139 7.99 8.95 14.36
CA GLN A 139 6.92 9.04 13.36
C GLN A 139 6.63 7.67 12.72
N ARG A 140 7.67 6.90 12.39
CA ARG A 140 7.51 5.52 11.89
C ARG A 140 6.81 4.63 12.91
N LYS A 141 7.19 4.72 14.19
CA LYS A 141 6.57 3.94 15.26
C LYS A 141 5.08 4.27 15.41
N GLU A 142 4.72 5.55 15.34
CA GLU A 142 3.33 6.00 15.38
C GLU A 142 2.54 5.54 14.14
N ALA A 143 3.12 5.66 12.95
CA ALA A 143 2.51 5.18 11.71
C ALA A 143 2.25 3.67 11.75
N LEU A 144 3.21 2.88 12.25
CA LEU A 144 3.05 1.44 12.43
C LEU A 144 1.96 1.13 13.46
N ALA A 145 1.98 1.79 14.62
CA ALA A 145 0.95 1.60 15.64
C ALA A 145 -0.46 1.90 15.09
N THR A 146 -0.59 2.97 14.30
CA THR A 146 -1.84 3.33 13.63
C THR A 146 -2.26 2.25 12.64
N LEU A 147 -1.35 1.80 11.77
CA LEU A 147 -1.62 0.77 10.77
C LEU A 147 -2.13 -0.52 11.44
N LEU A 148 -1.44 -1.01 12.47
CA LEU A 148 -1.82 -2.25 13.16
C LEU A 148 -3.13 -2.10 13.96
N ARG A 149 -3.42 -0.91 14.48
CA ARG A 149 -4.70 -0.64 15.17
C ARG A 149 -5.89 -0.71 14.21
N TRP A 150 -5.73 -0.20 13.00
CA TRP A 150 -6.80 -0.11 12.00
C TRP A 150 -6.80 -1.27 10.99
N TRP A 151 -5.78 -2.15 11.05
CA TRP A 151 -5.75 -3.42 10.34
C TRP A 151 -5.30 -4.57 11.27
N PRO A 152 -6.18 -4.99 12.22
CA PRO A 152 -5.78 -5.84 13.34
C PRO A 152 -5.47 -7.30 12.98
N ALA A 153 -5.77 -7.78 11.77
CA ALA A 153 -5.36 -9.12 11.33
C ALA A 153 -3.84 -9.27 11.16
N PHE A 154 -3.09 -8.16 11.17
CA PHE A 154 -1.65 -8.13 10.98
C PHE A 154 -0.94 -7.62 12.23
N ASP A 155 0.24 -8.17 12.47
CA ASP A 155 1.30 -7.58 13.25
C ASP A 155 2.47 -7.21 12.31
N GLU A 156 3.55 -6.61 12.84
CA GLU A 156 4.71 -6.24 12.02
C GLU A 156 5.38 -7.46 11.37
N ALA A 157 5.40 -8.61 12.06
CA ALA A 157 5.97 -9.84 11.52
C ALA A 157 5.19 -10.34 10.30
N ARG A 158 3.87 -10.28 10.34
CA ARG A 158 2.97 -10.67 9.26
C ARG A 158 3.03 -9.70 8.08
N LEU A 159 3.17 -8.39 8.34
CA LEU A 159 3.44 -7.40 7.28
C LEU A 159 4.73 -7.75 6.54
N LEU A 160 5.82 -8.00 7.28
CA LEU A 160 7.10 -8.39 6.70
C LEU A 160 7.02 -9.73 5.96
N ALA A 161 6.24 -10.69 6.45
CA ALA A 161 6.04 -11.97 5.78
C ALA A 161 5.32 -11.79 4.42
N GLU A 162 4.27 -10.97 4.37
CA GLU A 162 3.58 -10.67 3.10
C GLU A 162 4.47 -9.86 2.15
N LEU A 163 5.21 -8.85 2.62
CA LEU A 163 6.18 -8.12 1.79
C LEU A 163 7.24 -9.05 1.20
N ARG A 164 7.73 -10.02 1.98
CA ARG A 164 8.72 -10.99 1.49
C ARG A 164 8.18 -11.90 0.39
N ARG A 165 6.85 -12.15 0.35
CA ARG A 165 6.19 -12.92 -0.72
C ARG A 165 6.10 -12.16 -2.04
N LEU A 166 6.14 -10.82 -1.99
CA LEU A 166 6.16 -9.96 -3.18
C LEU A 166 7.56 -9.83 -3.80
N ARG A 167 8.61 -10.36 -3.17
CA ARG A 167 9.96 -10.23 -3.72
C ARG A 167 10.12 -11.02 -5.04
N PRO A 168 10.92 -10.51 -6.00
CA PRO A 168 11.82 -9.35 -5.89
C PRO A 168 11.14 -7.98 -5.94
N HIS A 169 9.94 -7.86 -6.50
CA HIS A 169 9.15 -6.64 -6.58
C HIS A 169 7.65 -6.94 -6.78
N GLY A 170 6.79 -6.02 -6.34
CA GLY A 170 5.34 -6.10 -6.46
C GLY A 170 4.61 -5.20 -5.47
#